data_AF-A0A6S6VV15-F1
#
_entry.id   AF-A0A6S6VV15-F1
#
_cell.length_a   1.000
_cell.length_b   1.000
_cell.length_c   1.000
_cell.angle_alpha   90.00
_cell.angle_beta   90.00
_cell.angle_gamma   90.00
#
_symmetry.space_group_name_H-M   'P 1'
#
loop_
_entity.id
_entity.type
_entity.pdbx_description
1 polymer ?
#
loop_
_entity_poly.entity_id
_entity_poly.type
_entity_poly.pdbx_seq_one_letter_code
_entity_poly.pdbx_strand_id
1 'polypeptide(L)'
;MSQTTFSAFQRHLLFFSTPSARPRLTLTSALRASVKIGLDFPVAALLSLSLRILYAPYPFFWAPIYIDDIPTSLHRTQLASATLPKAKPHYTCSELLALLHQSEQGGASGKGWVKHMIDQGHVVGFWTMAADARTHVVGSEDVERFQQGEWERAVVERRRGRSDVLPWWRGGPIWVGGHSWAVGRVLGVEVYDRKGQ
;
A
#
# COMPACT_ATOMS: atom_id res chain seq x y z
N MET A 1 -3.13 25.73 14.57
CA MET A 1 -2.66 24.34 14.75
C MET A 1 -1.60 24.10 13.71
N SER A 2 -0.36 23.81 14.12
CA SER A 2 0.75 23.58 13.19
C SER A 2 0.43 22.40 12.29
N GLN A 3 0.40 22.61 10.97
CA GLN A 3 0.37 21.53 10.00
C GLN A 3 1.67 20.73 10.17
N THR A 4 1.61 19.62 10.90
CA THR A 4 2.69 18.64 10.89
C THR A 4 2.73 18.06 9.48
N THR A 5 3.72 18.48 8.69
CA THR A 5 3.97 17.98 7.34
C THR A 5 4.30 16.49 7.43
N PHE A 6 3.29 15.63 7.29
CA PHE A 6 3.49 14.18 7.30
C PHE A 6 4.51 13.77 6.23
N SER A 7 5.43 12.86 6.59
CA SER A 7 6.32 12.24 5.62
C SER A 7 5.50 11.44 4.59
N ALA A 8 6.08 11.12 3.43
CA ALA A 8 5.41 10.26 2.46
C ALA A 8 5.03 8.88 3.07
N PHE A 9 5.84 8.35 3.99
CA PHE A 9 5.50 7.12 4.71
C PHE A 9 4.25 7.30 5.60
N GLN A 10 4.16 8.41 6.33
CA GLN A 10 3.00 8.69 7.17
C GLN A 10 1.76 8.94 6.32
N ARG A 11 1.89 9.64 5.18
CA ARG A 11 0.79 9.83 4.22
C ARG A 11 0.25 8.51 3.67
N HIS A 12 1.15 7.58 3.34
CA HIS A 12 0.79 6.21 2.96
C HIS A 12 -0.04 5.54 4.06
N LEU A 13 0.41 5.62 5.31
CA LEU A 13 -0.31 5.04 6.44
C LEU A 13 -1.66 5.72 6.75
N LEU A 14 -1.85 7.00 6.41
CA LEU A 14 -3.11 7.69 6.63
C LEU A 14 -4.26 6.98 5.89
N PHE A 15 -4.00 6.39 4.73
CA PHE A 15 -5.00 5.61 4.00
C PHE A 15 -5.52 4.41 4.81
N PHE A 16 -4.65 3.78 5.60
CA PHE A 16 -4.97 2.60 6.44
C PHE A 16 -5.50 2.97 7.83
N SER A 17 -5.56 4.27 8.14
CA SER A 17 -5.92 4.78 9.46
C SER A 17 -7.41 5.03 9.63
N THR A 18 -7.82 5.15 10.90
CA THR A 18 -9.16 5.66 11.22
C THR A 18 -9.15 7.19 11.19
N PRO A 19 -10.01 7.84 10.38
CA PRO A 19 -10.15 9.30 10.37
C PRO A 19 -10.58 9.79 11.75
N SER A 20 -9.71 10.52 12.44
CA SER A 20 -9.96 11.10 13.75
C SER A 20 -9.00 12.26 13.98
N ALA A 21 -9.21 13.05 15.04
CA ALA A 21 -8.33 14.16 15.38
C ALA A 21 -6.85 13.74 15.51
N ARG A 22 -6.61 12.47 15.90
CA ARG A 22 -5.30 11.83 15.90
C ARG A 22 -5.34 10.52 15.13
N PRO A 23 -4.96 10.50 13.83
CA PRO A 23 -5.04 9.32 12.98
C PRO A 23 -4.36 8.10 13.62
N ARG A 24 -5.12 7.02 13.75
CA ARG A 24 -4.68 5.78 14.40
C ARG A 24 -4.85 4.58 13.49
N LEU A 25 -3.83 3.74 13.46
CA LEU A 25 -3.86 2.44 12.82
C LEU A 25 -4.34 1.39 13.82
N THR A 26 -5.37 0.67 13.40
CA THR A 26 -5.92 -0.49 14.10
C THR A 26 -5.92 -1.69 13.15
N LEU A 27 -6.08 -2.89 13.69
CA LEU A 27 -6.20 -4.09 12.85
C LEU A 27 -7.38 -3.95 11.88
N THR A 28 -8.52 -3.49 12.39
CA THR A 28 -9.74 -3.29 11.60
C THR A 28 -9.61 -2.19 10.56
N SER A 29 -8.94 -1.06 10.88
CA SER A 29 -8.78 0.02 9.91
C SER A 29 -7.84 -0.38 8.77
N ALA A 30 -6.73 -1.06 9.10
CA ALA A 30 -5.83 -1.62 8.09
C ALA A 30 -6.55 -2.64 7.20
N LEU A 31 -7.31 -3.56 7.80
CA LEU A 31 -8.06 -4.59 7.09
C LEU A 31 -9.08 -3.98 6.12
N ARG A 32 -9.84 -2.99 6.59
CA ARG A 32 -10.81 -2.25 5.75
C ARG A 32 -10.12 -1.57 4.57
N ALA A 33 -8.99 -0.92 4.79
CA ALA A 33 -8.26 -0.22 3.74
C ALA A 33 -7.61 -1.19 2.74
N SER A 34 -7.02 -2.29 3.19
CA SER A 34 -6.48 -3.34 2.33
C SER A 34 -7.54 -3.94 1.41
N VAL A 35 -8.72 -4.26 1.95
CA VAL A 35 -9.84 -4.75 1.14
C VAL A 35 -10.32 -3.70 0.14
N LYS A 36 -10.36 -2.41 0.51
CA LYS A 36 -10.73 -1.32 -0.43
C LYS A 36 -9.80 -1.24 -1.64
N ILE A 37 -8.51 -1.54 -1.47
CA ILE A 37 -7.53 -1.59 -2.59
C ILE A 37 -7.79 -2.80 -3.52
N GLY A 38 -8.65 -3.74 -3.10
CA GLY A 38 -9.08 -4.89 -3.88
C GLY A 38 -8.39 -6.20 -3.49
N LEU A 39 -7.68 -6.23 -2.35
CA LEU A 39 -7.12 -7.45 -1.79
C LEU A 39 -8.24 -8.36 -1.26
N ASP A 40 -8.04 -9.67 -1.42
CA ASP A 40 -8.87 -10.68 -0.77
C ASP A 40 -8.70 -10.64 0.76
N PHE A 41 -9.67 -11.21 1.46
CA PHE A 41 -9.70 -11.19 2.91
C PHE A 41 -8.47 -11.86 3.56
N PRO A 42 -8.03 -13.08 3.17
CA PRO A 42 -6.81 -13.68 3.72
C PRO A 42 -5.56 -12.79 3.61
N VAL A 43 -5.30 -12.22 2.44
CA VAL A 43 -4.13 -11.35 2.20
C VAL A 43 -4.26 -10.05 2.97
N ALA A 44 -5.45 -9.45 2.97
CA ALA A 44 -5.73 -8.25 3.75
C ALA A 44 -5.54 -8.46 5.26
N ALA A 45 -5.96 -9.62 5.79
CA ALA A 45 -5.76 -9.99 7.18
C ALA A 45 -4.29 -10.19 7.52
N LEU A 46 -3.53 -10.88 6.67
CA LEU A 46 -2.09 -11.09 6.84
C LEU A 46 -1.32 -9.76 6.83
N LEU A 47 -1.65 -8.85 5.92
CA LEU A 47 -1.01 -7.53 5.84
C LEU A 47 -1.33 -6.68 7.08
N SER A 48 -2.59 -6.70 7.52
CA SER A 48 -3.03 -5.97 8.72
C SER A 48 -2.36 -6.50 9.98
N LEU A 49 -2.19 -7.82 10.08
CA LEU A 49 -1.49 -8.47 11.18
C LEU A 49 0.02 -8.15 11.16
N SER A 50 0.65 -8.21 9.98
CA SER A 50 2.07 -7.87 9.81
C SER A 50 2.37 -6.42 10.23
N LEU A 51 1.49 -5.48 9.85
CA LEU A 51 1.61 -4.08 10.26
C LEU A 51 1.57 -3.91 11.79
N ARG A 52 0.70 -4.69 12.46
CA ARG A 52 0.64 -4.71 13.93
C ARG A 52 1.91 -5.24 14.55
N ILE A 53 2.41 -6.37 14.07
CA ILE A 53 3.64 -6.97 14.60
C ILE A 53 4.83 -6.01 14.47
N LEU A 54 4.90 -5.27 13.37
CA LEU A 54 6.00 -4.35 13.09
C LEU A 54 6.00 -3.10 13.98
N TYR A 55 4.83 -2.52 14.25
CA TYR A 55 4.71 -1.22 14.93
C TYR A 55 4.15 -1.27 16.35
N ALA A 56 3.53 -2.38 16.75
CA ALA A 56 3.02 -2.62 18.09
C ALA A 56 3.32 -4.07 18.50
N PRO A 57 4.60 -4.42 18.74
CA PRO A 57 4.94 -5.75 19.22
C PRO A 57 4.36 -6.01 20.62
N TYR A 58 4.29 -7.30 20.99
CA TYR A 58 3.85 -7.72 22.31
C TYR A 58 4.65 -7.01 23.43
N PRO A 59 4.02 -6.56 24.53
CA PRO A 59 2.61 -6.76 24.94
C PRO A 59 1.61 -5.73 24.38
N PHE A 60 2.04 -4.76 23.59
CA PHE A 60 1.20 -3.63 23.16
C PHE A 60 0.40 -3.90 21.87
N PHE A 61 0.26 -5.16 21.47
CA PHE A 61 -0.34 -5.56 20.19
C PHE A 61 -1.73 -4.97 19.91
N TRP A 62 -2.54 -4.80 20.95
CA TRP A 62 -3.89 -4.24 20.83
C TRP A 62 -3.94 -2.71 20.94
N ALA A 63 -2.86 -2.07 21.42
CA ALA A 63 -2.80 -0.62 21.56
C ALA A 63 -2.91 0.07 20.19
N PRO A 64 -3.62 1.20 20.06
CA PRO A 64 -3.65 1.94 18.81
C PRO A 64 -2.26 2.45 18.44
N ILE A 65 -1.86 2.31 17.17
CA ILE A 65 -0.62 2.91 16.66
C ILE A 65 -0.96 4.29 16.12
N TYR A 66 -0.38 5.34 16.70
CA TYR A 66 -0.57 6.71 16.24
C TYR A 66 0.46 7.04 15.17
N ILE A 67 0.00 7.59 14.04
CA ILE A 67 0.86 7.81 12.86
C ILE A 67 1.93 8.87 13.13
N ASP A 68 1.60 9.87 13.95
CA ASP A 68 2.49 10.93 14.41
C ASP A 68 3.59 10.45 15.37
N ASP A 69 3.38 9.32 16.05
CA ASP A 69 4.34 8.75 17.01
C ASP A 69 5.38 7.82 16.34
N ILE A 70 5.21 7.50 15.06
CA ILE A 70 6.14 6.59 14.37
C ILE A 70 7.49 7.30 14.22
N PRO A 71 8.59 6.72 14.74
CA PRO A 71 9.91 7.32 14.61
C PRO A 71 10.31 7.49 13.14
N THR A 72 10.90 8.63 12.79
CA THR A 72 11.41 8.91 11.44
C THR A 72 12.41 7.85 10.95
N SER A 73 13.12 7.18 11.87
CA SER A 73 14.02 6.06 11.54
C SER A 73 13.31 4.84 10.93
N LEU A 74 11.99 4.71 11.15
CA LEU A 74 11.14 3.67 10.56
C LEU A 74 10.38 4.15 9.32
N HIS A 75 10.44 5.45 8.97
CA HIS A 75 9.81 5.97 7.77
C HIS A 75 10.54 5.43 6.54
N ARG A 76 9.88 4.50 5.83
CA ARG A 76 10.41 3.92 4.59
C ARG A 76 9.60 4.43 3.41
N THR A 77 10.22 5.24 2.57
CA THR A 77 9.63 5.67 1.29
C THR A 77 10.54 5.19 0.18
N GLN A 78 10.21 4.00 -0.34
CA GLN A 78 10.97 3.40 -1.43
C GLN A 78 10.81 4.26 -2.68
N LEU A 79 11.87 4.32 -3.50
CA LEU A 79 11.93 5.14 -4.71
C LEU A 79 11.83 6.65 -4.48
N ALA A 80 11.78 7.17 -3.25
CA ALA A 80 11.62 8.61 -2.98
C ALA A 80 12.71 9.49 -3.63
N SER A 81 13.92 8.95 -3.78
CA SER A 81 15.05 9.61 -4.44
C SER A 81 15.29 9.11 -5.88
N ALA A 82 14.49 8.16 -6.37
CA ALA A 82 14.66 7.61 -7.70
C ALA A 82 14.18 8.61 -8.75
N THR A 83 15.05 8.96 -9.70
CA THR A 83 14.68 9.82 -10.83
C THR A 83 13.90 9.00 -11.85
N LEU A 84 12.63 9.37 -12.06
CA LEU A 84 11.79 8.73 -13.07
C LEU A 84 12.13 9.29 -14.47
N PRO A 85 12.34 8.44 -15.49
CA PRO A 85 12.52 8.89 -16.87
C PRO A 85 11.27 9.64 -17.38
N LYS A 86 11.43 10.92 -17.77
CA LYS A 86 10.33 11.84 -18.13
C LYS A 86 9.38 11.37 -19.25
N ALA A 87 9.79 10.41 -20.06
CA ALA A 87 9.02 9.92 -21.22
C ALA A 87 8.52 8.48 -21.07
N LYS A 88 8.65 7.87 -19.88
CA LYS A 88 8.25 6.48 -19.67
C LYS A 88 6.85 6.41 -19.01
N PRO A 89 5.80 5.99 -19.74
CA PRO A 89 4.44 6.00 -19.21
C PRO A 89 4.16 4.84 -18.25
N HIS A 90 4.90 3.74 -18.35
CA HIS A 90 4.60 2.49 -17.65
C HIS A 90 5.86 1.79 -17.15
N TYR A 91 5.73 1.11 -16.01
CA TYR A 91 6.81 0.38 -15.34
C TYR A 91 6.38 -1.05 -15.00
N THR A 92 7.21 -2.01 -15.38
CA THR A 92 7.12 -3.41 -14.93
C THR A 92 7.73 -3.58 -13.53
N CYS A 93 7.49 -4.72 -12.89
CA CYS A 93 8.08 -5.01 -11.58
C CYS A 93 9.62 -5.00 -11.60
N SER A 94 10.24 -5.58 -12.63
CA SER A 94 11.69 -5.63 -12.76
C SER A 94 12.29 -4.24 -12.93
N GLU A 95 11.61 -3.34 -13.63
CA GLU A 95 12.04 -1.95 -13.80
C GLU A 95 11.92 -1.15 -12.50
N LEU A 96 10.87 -1.37 -11.72
CA LEU A 96 10.75 -0.75 -10.38
C LEU A 96 11.86 -1.24 -9.44
N LEU A 97 12.20 -2.53 -9.49
CA LEU A 97 13.32 -3.09 -8.73
C LEU A 97 14.68 -2.56 -9.20
N ALA A 98 14.84 -2.35 -10.51
CA ALA A 98 16.03 -1.72 -11.07
C ALA A 98 16.17 -0.26 -10.60
N LEU A 99 15.06 0.50 -10.56
CA LEU A 99 15.04 1.86 -9.99
C LEU A 99 15.41 1.86 -8.50
N LEU A 100 14.90 0.90 -7.73
CA LEU A 100 15.29 0.74 -6.33
C LEU A 100 16.80 0.52 -6.21
N HIS A 101 17.34 -0.43 -6.97
CA HIS A 101 18.77 -0.74 -6.95
C HIS A 101 19.64 0.45 -7.32
N GLN A 102 19.26 1.22 -8.35
CA GLN A 102 19.96 2.45 -8.73
C GLN A 102 19.92 3.51 -7.61
N SER A 103 18.77 3.66 -6.94
CA SER A 103 18.63 4.61 -5.82
C SER A 103 19.46 4.21 -4.59
N GLU A 104 19.70 2.91 -4.39
CA GLU A 104 20.50 2.38 -3.28
C GLU A 104 22.01 2.52 -3.53
N GLN A 105 22.48 2.40 -4.78
CA GLN A 105 23.90 2.53 -5.12
C GLN A 105 24.48 3.93 -4.84
N GLY A 106 23.64 4.97 -4.80
CA GLY A 106 24.05 6.35 -4.46
C GLY A 106 24.06 6.66 -2.96
N GLY A 107 23.60 5.75 -2.10
CA GLY A 107 23.55 5.91 -0.64
C GLY A 107 24.50 4.94 0.05
N ALA A 108 25.24 5.41 1.06
CA ALA A 108 26.27 4.66 1.79
C ALA A 108 25.94 3.16 1.99
N SER A 109 26.67 2.34 1.24
CA SER A 109 26.79 0.88 1.38
C SER A 109 27.09 0.52 2.83
N GLY A 110 26.14 -0.12 3.52
CA GLY A 110 26.36 -0.56 4.90
C GLY A 110 25.15 -1.11 5.65
N LYS A 111 23.92 -0.93 5.17
CA LYS A 111 22.73 -1.51 5.83
C LYS A 111 22.32 -2.82 5.13
N GLY A 112 22.59 -3.92 5.83
CA GLY A 112 22.65 -5.30 5.35
C GLY A 112 21.44 -5.86 4.61
N TRP A 113 21.68 -7.01 3.98
CA TRP A 113 20.77 -7.80 3.14
C TRP A 113 19.29 -7.83 3.58
N VAL A 114 19.02 -7.88 4.89
CA VAL A 114 17.66 -7.83 5.45
C VAL A 114 16.92 -6.55 5.06
N LYS A 115 17.58 -5.39 5.12
CA LYS A 115 16.97 -4.11 4.72
C LYS A 115 16.61 -4.15 3.24
N HIS A 116 17.54 -4.61 2.40
CA HIS A 116 17.34 -4.74 0.96
C HIS A 116 16.16 -5.66 0.62
N MET A 117 16.04 -6.81 1.28
CA MET A 117 14.89 -7.72 1.11
C MET A 117 13.56 -7.07 1.51
N ILE A 118 13.52 -6.32 2.62
CA ILE A 118 12.31 -5.60 3.02
C ILE A 118 11.95 -4.51 1.98
N ASP A 119 12.95 -3.78 1.48
CA ASP A 119 12.74 -2.70 0.53
C ASP A 119 12.25 -3.24 -0.84
N GLN A 120 12.82 -4.35 -1.31
CA GLN A 120 12.30 -5.11 -2.45
C GLN A 120 10.85 -5.56 -2.20
N GLY A 121 10.57 -6.11 -1.01
CA GLY A 121 9.23 -6.55 -0.62
C GLY A 121 8.19 -5.42 -0.69
N HIS A 122 8.57 -4.20 -0.29
CA HIS A 122 7.69 -3.03 -0.41
C HIS A 122 7.44 -2.63 -1.88
N VAL A 123 8.46 -2.67 -2.73
CA VAL A 123 8.31 -2.37 -4.18
C VAL A 123 7.47 -3.42 -4.89
N VAL A 124 7.72 -4.71 -4.59
CA VAL A 124 6.91 -5.82 -5.11
C VAL A 124 5.48 -5.74 -4.59
N GLY A 125 5.28 -5.42 -3.31
CA GLY A 125 3.96 -5.21 -2.73
C GLY A 125 3.20 -4.07 -3.40
N PHE A 126 3.88 -2.93 -3.62
CA PHE A 126 3.34 -1.81 -4.39
C PHE A 126 2.96 -2.24 -5.80
N TRP A 127 3.86 -2.87 -6.56
CA TRP A 127 3.55 -3.34 -7.91
C TRP A 127 2.35 -4.32 -7.91
N THR A 128 2.36 -5.27 -6.98
CA THR A 128 1.31 -6.27 -6.81
C THR A 128 -0.04 -5.63 -6.53
N MET A 129 -0.07 -4.49 -5.84
CA MET A 129 -1.31 -3.76 -5.55
C MET A 129 -1.61 -2.65 -6.55
N ALA A 130 -0.66 -2.06 -7.25
CA ALA A 130 -0.89 -0.87 -8.07
C ALA A 130 -0.93 -1.14 -9.57
N ALA A 131 -0.26 -2.19 -10.05
CA ALA A 131 -0.23 -2.48 -11.47
C ALA A 131 -1.64 -2.83 -11.99
N ASP A 132 -1.92 -2.44 -13.22
CA ASP A 132 -3.16 -2.81 -13.90
C ASP A 132 -3.26 -4.34 -14.02
N ALA A 133 -4.47 -4.88 -13.81
CA ALA A 133 -4.69 -6.31 -13.72
C ALA A 133 -4.47 -7.04 -15.06
N ARG A 134 -4.59 -6.34 -16.19
CA ARG A 134 -4.49 -6.92 -17.54
C ARG A 134 -3.09 -6.76 -18.14
N THR A 135 -2.49 -5.59 -17.93
CA THR A 135 -1.21 -5.21 -18.54
C THR A 135 -0.02 -5.47 -17.63
N HIS A 136 -0.23 -5.69 -16.33
CA HIS A 136 0.82 -5.97 -15.34
C HIS A 136 1.89 -4.88 -15.20
N VAL A 137 1.54 -3.65 -15.61
CA VAL A 137 2.40 -2.47 -15.47
C VAL A 137 1.75 -1.40 -14.58
N VAL A 138 2.59 -0.59 -13.95
CA VAL A 138 2.19 0.57 -13.16
C VAL A 138 2.38 1.82 -13.99
N GLY A 139 1.41 2.74 -14.01
CA GLY A 139 1.56 4.04 -14.68
C GLY A 139 2.58 4.93 -13.95
N SER A 140 3.27 5.80 -14.68
CA SER A 140 4.23 6.75 -14.10
C SER A 140 3.62 7.59 -12.97
N GLU A 141 2.38 8.04 -13.14
CA GLU A 141 1.66 8.81 -12.12
C GLU A 141 1.47 8.02 -10.82
N ASP A 142 1.22 6.71 -10.89
CA ASP A 142 1.08 5.88 -9.69
C ASP A 142 2.43 5.67 -8.99
N VAL A 143 3.55 5.66 -9.75
CA VAL A 143 4.90 5.64 -9.18
C VAL A 143 5.22 6.97 -8.52
N GLU A 144 4.87 8.10 -9.11
CA GLU A 144 5.02 9.43 -8.50
C GLU A 144 4.19 9.56 -7.22
N ARG A 145 2.92 9.11 -7.26
CA ARG A 145 2.09 9.03 -6.06
C ARG A 145 2.68 8.09 -5.02
N PHE A 146 3.34 7.01 -5.42
CA PHE A 146 4.03 6.09 -4.49
C PHE A 146 5.23 6.77 -3.80
N GLN A 147 6.02 7.55 -4.54
CA GLN A 147 7.10 8.38 -3.96
C GLN A 147 6.56 9.38 -2.93
N GLN A 148 5.33 9.86 -3.14
CA GLN A 148 4.63 10.78 -2.24
C GLN A 148 3.79 10.08 -1.15
N GLY A 149 3.57 8.77 -1.23
CA GLY A 149 2.73 8.01 -0.30
C GLY A 149 1.23 8.26 -0.44
N GLU A 150 0.73 8.48 -1.66
CA GLU A 150 -0.69 8.81 -1.92
C GLU A 150 -1.30 8.01 -3.09
N TRP A 151 -0.76 6.84 -3.40
CA TRP A 151 -1.14 6.05 -4.58
C TRP A 151 -2.44 5.24 -4.40
N GLU A 152 -2.79 4.90 -3.16
CA GLU A 152 -3.88 3.96 -2.85
C GLU A 152 -5.23 4.48 -3.34
N ARG A 153 -5.48 5.79 -3.18
CA ARG A 153 -6.75 6.40 -3.58
C ARG A 153 -7.00 6.28 -5.08
N ALA A 154 -5.97 6.49 -5.89
CA ALA A 154 -6.05 6.35 -7.34
C ALA A 154 -6.36 4.89 -7.75
N VAL A 155 -5.71 3.94 -7.07
CA VAL A 155 -5.95 2.51 -7.28
C VAL A 155 -7.38 2.12 -6.89
N VAL A 156 -7.87 2.58 -5.73
CA VAL A 156 -9.24 2.30 -5.27
C VAL A 156 -10.27 2.83 -6.26
N GLU A 157 -10.13 4.05 -6.76
CA GLU A 157 -11.11 4.61 -7.71
C GLU A 157 -11.09 3.85 -9.04
N ARG A 158 -9.91 3.51 -9.56
CA ARG A 158 -9.76 2.69 -10.77
C ARG A 158 -10.39 1.30 -10.61
N ARG A 159 -10.29 0.73 -9.41
CA ARG A 159 -10.83 -0.60 -9.06
C ARG A 159 -12.23 -0.61 -8.47
N ARG A 160 -12.89 0.55 -8.44
CA ARG A 160 -14.24 0.64 -7.91
C ARG A 160 -15.21 -0.26 -8.70
N GLY A 161 -14.98 -0.39 -10.01
CA GLY A 161 -15.72 -1.30 -10.88
C GLY A 161 -15.11 -2.71 -10.96
N ARG A 162 -15.61 -3.51 -11.92
CA ARG A 162 -15.12 -4.88 -12.18
C ARG A 162 -14.08 -4.97 -13.31
N SER A 163 -13.68 -3.84 -13.89
CA SER A 163 -12.78 -3.78 -15.04
C SER A 163 -11.31 -4.05 -14.71
N ASP A 164 -10.91 -3.77 -13.47
CA ASP A 164 -9.52 -3.86 -12.94
C ASP A 164 -9.48 -4.63 -11.61
N VAL A 165 -10.14 -5.80 -11.53
CA VAL A 165 -10.05 -6.66 -10.33
C VAL A 165 -8.69 -7.35 -10.31
N LEU A 166 -8.02 -7.34 -9.15
CA LEU A 166 -6.76 -8.06 -8.97
C LEU A 166 -6.91 -9.56 -9.30
N PRO A 167 -5.97 -10.16 -10.03
CA PRO A 167 -5.95 -11.61 -10.19
C PRO A 167 -5.58 -12.29 -8.87
N TRP A 168 -6.01 -13.54 -8.67
CA TRP A 168 -5.73 -14.33 -7.46
C TRP A 168 -4.27 -14.24 -7.03
N TRP A 169 -3.34 -14.51 -7.94
CA TRP A 169 -1.92 -14.61 -7.61
C TRP A 169 -1.30 -13.27 -7.15
N ARG A 170 -2.02 -12.14 -7.32
CA ARG A 170 -1.70 -10.82 -6.76
C ARG A 170 -2.52 -10.48 -5.51
N GLY A 171 -3.13 -11.49 -4.89
CA GLY A 171 -3.98 -11.36 -3.71
C GLY A 171 -5.38 -10.83 -4.00
N GLY A 172 -5.90 -11.02 -5.22
CA GLY A 172 -7.29 -10.68 -5.55
C GLY A 172 -8.27 -11.83 -5.30
N PRO A 173 -9.59 -11.56 -5.26
CA PRO A 173 -10.58 -12.58 -4.93
C PRO A 173 -10.78 -13.59 -6.06
N ILE A 174 -10.93 -14.86 -5.68
CA ILE A 174 -11.38 -15.96 -6.57
C ILE A 174 -12.77 -15.69 -7.11
N TRP A 175 -13.66 -15.23 -6.21
CA TRP A 175 -15.06 -14.97 -6.49
C TRP A 175 -15.43 -13.56 -6.06
N VAL A 176 -15.45 -12.65 -7.05
CA VAL A 176 -15.70 -11.21 -6.86
C VAL A 176 -17.02 -10.94 -6.13
N GLY A 177 -18.09 -11.64 -6.52
CA GLY A 177 -19.43 -11.45 -5.93
C GLY A 177 -19.48 -11.85 -4.46
N GLY A 178 -18.96 -13.03 -4.12
CA GLY A 178 -18.92 -13.50 -2.74
C GLY A 178 -17.98 -12.67 -1.87
N HIS A 179 -16.84 -12.26 -2.42
CA HIS A 179 -15.91 -11.38 -1.71
C HIS A 179 -16.57 -10.03 -1.37
N SER A 180 -17.17 -9.37 -2.38
CA SER A 180 -17.88 -8.09 -2.19
C SER A 180 -18.97 -8.19 -1.13
N TRP A 181 -19.79 -9.25 -1.17
CA TRP A 181 -20.82 -9.50 -0.16
C TRP A 181 -20.22 -9.70 1.24
N ALA A 182 -19.19 -10.53 1.36
CA ALA A 182 -18.59 -10.88 2.65
C ALA A 182 -17.95 -9.66 3.31
N VAL A 183 -17.16 -8.87 2.57
CA VAL A 183 -16.50 -7.69 3.12
C VAL A 183 -17.47 -6.53 3.36
N GLY A 184 -18.51 -6.41 2.54
CA GLY A 184 -19.63 -5.50 2.83
C GLY A 184 -20.31 -5.88 4.15
N ARG A 185 -20.57 -7.17 4.38
CA ARG A 185 -21.29 -7.65 5.56
C ARG A 185 -20.46 -7.58 6.85
N VAL A 186 -19.19 -7.97 6.79
CA VAL A 186 -18.29 -8.08 7.96
C VAL A 186 -17.59 -6.76 8.27
N LEU A 187 -17.16 -6.06 7.22
CA LEU A 187 -16.32 -4.87 7.36
C LEU A 187 -17.03 -3.58 6.94
N GLY A 188 -18.26 -3.63 6.42
CA GLY A 188 -18.95 -2.43 5.93
C GLY A 188 -18.15 -1.69 4.85
N VAL A 189 -17.47 -2.46 3.99
CA VAL A 189 -16.65 -1.96 2.88
C VAL A 189 -17.30 -2.37 1.57
N GLU A 190 -17.56 -1.38 0.72
CA GLU A 190 -18.09 -1.61 -0.62
C GLU A 190 -16.93 -1.70 -1.62
N VAL A 191 -16.91 -2.76 -2.42
CA VAL A 191 -15.90 -3.03 -3.47
C VAL A 191 -16.58 -3.63 -4.69
N TYR A 192 -16.05 -3.30 -5.87
CA TYR A 192 -16.54 -3.77 -7.17
C TYR A 192 -17.99 -3.37 -7.47
N ASP A 193 -18.43 -2.25 -6.92
CA ASP A 193 -19.75 -1.68 -7.19
C ASP A 193 -19.89 -1.37 -8.67
N ARG A 194 -21.04 -1.74 -9.21
CA ARG A 194 -21.49 -1.19 -10.49
C ARG A 194 -21.86 0.27 -10.27
N LYS A 195 -20.91 1.20 -10.42
CA LYS A 195 -21.29 2.57 -10.81
C LYS A 195 -21.95 2.46 -12.18
N GLY A 196 -23.28 2.66 -12.24
CA GLY A 196 -24.07 2.71 -13.47
C GLY A 196 -24.67 1.37 -13.92
N GLN A 197 -25.80 1.01 -13.33
CA GLN A 197 -27.01 0.80 -14.15
C GLN A 197 -27.76 2.12 -14.19
#